data_AF-A0A3Q0IJF3-F1
#
_entry.id   AF-A0A3Q0IJF3-F1
#
_cell.length_a   1.000
_cell.length_b   1.000
_cell.length_c   1.000
_cell.angle_alpha   90.00
_cell.angle_beta   90.00
_cell.angle_gamma   90.00
#
_symmetry.space_group_name_H-M   'P 1'
#
loop_
_entity.id
_entity.type
_entity.pdbx_description
1 polymer ?
#
loop_
_entity_poly.entity_id
_entity_poly.type
_entity_poly.pdbx_seq_one_letter_code
_entity_poly.pdbx_strand_id
1 'polypeptide(L)'
;MGWHLLALVLSAISIVRGNIAVIDLGGSHWTVTSENKSISTEATVPGGIYSDLRRGNILKEDVYYRDNDLKYRWVSKTGWTYSTEFEEEDVYYRDNDLKYRWVSKTGWTYSTEFEVTDKNFLALPNQFLVFHGVDTIATIYLNDKELGKTDNMFVRYRFDVKDKLQMSSHAVLSYLIVWYNFCCLQNVEFRAHTCVIKIDENRKSVELEGYHVARIRDILTDITYHEDLKSWHLSVRVILEAGLSQAVVKAKLTAELAVGKKPLRVDSLVNAEPSHGEIEVVSTLMVLASEVELWWPNGYGEQPLYNLQITLASGVEMSTKSIKIGFRTVELIQDHVDPNHLEKGRYFYFEVNKVPIYSKGSNLIPVDVLPERSNNESTIRDLLVSTKEANMNMLRVWGGGVYMSDYFYETCDELGILIWQDMMFACNNYPATPTFLQSVRSEISQTVRRAVVKAKLTAELAVGKKPLRVDSLVNAEPGHGEIEVVSTLMVPATLAERELNTHNYDYYQNLWDPSTAPKSRFCSEFGIQSLPQLSTFQKVATEADLASWRTPFFDSRQHLAGGTGILESSVGHQFEIGNLTLEYFAYLSQVRL
;
A
#
# COMPACT_ATOMS: atom_id res chain seq x y z
N MET A 1 38.33 70.19 -9.01
CA MET A 1 36.91 69.90 -8.67
C MET A 1 36.46 68.90 -9.72
N GLY A 2 36.27 67.62 -9.41
CA GLY A 2 35.29 67.09 -8.45
C GLY A 2 33.93 67.02 -9.17
N TRP A 3 33.22 65.89 -9.28
CA TRP A 3 33.12 64.77 -8.34
C TRP A 3 33.06 63.40 -9.04
N HIS A 4 33.48 62.34 -8.33
CA HIS A 4 33.12 60.95 -8.66
C HIS A 4 31.65 60.68 -8.27
N LEU A 5 30.97 59.75 -8.96
CA LEU A 5 30.14 58.76 -8.26
C LEU A 5 29.86 57.51 -9.11
N LEU A 6 29.84 56.39 -8.40
CA LEU A 6 29.89 55.00 -8.86
C LEU A 6 28.84 54.62 -9.91
N ALA A 7 29.28 53.87 -10.92
CA ALA A 7 28.41 52.90 -11.58
C ALA A 7 28.10 51.75 -10.60
N LEU A 8 26.87 51.73 -10.09
CA LEU A 8 26.39 50.63 -9.25
C LEU A 8 26.10 49.42 -10.14
N VAL A 9 27.06 48.50 -10.22
CA VAL A 9 26.85 47.17 -10.80
C VAL A 9 25.85 46.44 -9.90
N LEU A 10 24.57 46.53 -10.27
CA LEU A 10 23.56 45.58 -9.80
C LEU A 10 23.91 44.23 -10.43
N SER A 11 24.80 43.48 -9.75
CA SER A 11 24.87 42.05 -9.93
C SER A 11 23.54 41.48 -9.47
N ALA A 12 22.62 41.31 -10.42
CA ALA A 12 21.56 40.35 -10.30
C ALA A 12 22.23 38.98 -10.18
N ILE A 13 22.57 38.60 -8.95
CA ILE A 13 22.91 37.22 -8.62
C ILE A 13 21.61 36.46 -8.84
N SER A 14 21.41 35.98 -10.07
CA SER A 14 20.51 34.88 -10.34
C SER A 14 21.08 33.70 -9.56
N ILE A 15 20.60 33.54 -8.32
CA ILE A 15 20.81 32.31 -7.59
C ILE A 15 20.12 31.25 -8.43
N VAL A 16 20.93 30.49 -9.18
CA VAL A 16 20.49 29.27 -9.85
C VAL A 16 20.14 28.31 -8.71
N ARG A 17 18.89 28.41 -8.24
CA ARG A 17 18.34 27.48 -7.26
C ARG A 17 18.21 26.16 -7.99
N GLY A 18 19.09 25.21 -7.65
CA GLY A 18 18.92 23.85 -8.13
C GLY A 18 17.58 23.31 -7.65
N ASN A 19 16.86 22.59 -8.51
CA ASN A 19 15.89 21.64 -8.00
C ASN A 19 16.65 20.38 -7.57
N ILE A 20 16.03 19.57 -6.71
CA ILE A 20 16.52 18.20 -6.45
C ILE A 20 16.65 17.48 -7.78
N ALA A 21 17.82 16.88 -8.03
CA ALA A 21 18.06 16.12 -9.24
C ALA A 21 17.54 14.69 -9.01
N VAL A 22 16.77 14.20 -9.97
CA VAL A 22 16.08 12.91 -9.87
C VAL A 22 16.15 12.20 -11.20
N ILE A 23 16.74 11.00 -11.22
CA ILE A 23 16.83 10.13 -12.38
C ILE A 23 15.97 8.90 -12.08
N ASP A 24 14.89 8.72 -12.84
CA ASP A 24 14.07 7.51 -12.78
C ASP A 24 14.82 6.36 -13.43
N LEU A 25 15.01 5.27 -12.69
CA LEU A 25 15.60 4.03 -13.20
C LEU A 25 14.53 2.99 -13.56
N GLY A 26 13.25 3.21 -13.22
CA GLY A 26 12.17 2.32 -13.62
C GLY A 26 12.04 2.23 -15.14
N GLY A 27 11.95 3.38 -15.83
CA GLY A 27 11.89 3.45 -17.29
C GLY A 27 13.15 3.02 -18.05
N SER A 28 14.19 2.50 -17.39
CA SER A 28 15.41 1.99 -18.04
C SER A 28 15.20 0.60 -18.66
N HIS A 29 16.14 0.14 -19.50
CA HIS A 29 16.12 -1.23 -20.00
C HIS A 29 16.56 -2.19 -18.89
N TRP A 30 15.61 -2.95 -18.34
CA TRP A 30 15.87 -3.99 -17.37
C TRP A 30 15.95 -5.36 -18.04
N THR A 31 16.81 -6.22 -17.53
CA THR A 31 16.87 -7.65 -17.85
C THR A 31 16.67 -8.43 -16.56
N VAL A 32 15.81 -9.45 -16.59
CA VAL A 32 15.72 -10.45 -15.52
C VAL A 32 16.41 -11.72 -15.98
N THR A 33 17.33 -12.20 -15.14
CA THR A 33 18.10 -13.41 -15.42
C THR A 33 17.96 -14.34 -14.22
N SER A 34 17.62 -15.61 -14.47
CA SER A 34 17.70 -16.64 -13.45
C SER A 34 19.15 -16.73 -12.98
N GLU A 35 19.40 -16.94 -11.68
CA GLU A 35 20.78 -16.96 -11.13
C GLU A 35 21.74 -17.86 -11.95
N ASN A 36 21.20 -18.99 -12.42
CA ASN A 36 21.87 -20.01 -13.21
C ASN A 36 22.10 -19.65 -14.70
N LYS A 37 21.62 -18.48 -15.14
CA LYS A 37 21.72 -17.89 -16.50
C LYS A 37 21.08 -18.69 -17.64
N SER A 38 20.33 -19.77 -17.37
CA SER A 38 19.60 -20.49 -18.43
C SER A 38 18.34 -19.79 -18.91
N ILE A 39 17.82 -18.84 -18.14
CA ILE A 39 16.69 -17.98 -18.53
C ILE A 39 17.17 -16.54 -18.39
N SER A 40 17.08 -15.77 -19.48
CA SER A 40 17.30 -14.32 -19.48
C SER A 40 16.32 -13.68 -20.44
N THR A 41 15.65 -12.61 -20.01
CA THR A 41 14.67 -11.90 -20.83
C THR A 41 14.52 -10.44 -20.38
N GLU A 42 13.92 -9.62 -21.24
CA GLU A 42 13.61 -8.23 -20.91
C GLU A 42 12.61 -8.17 -19.75
N ALA A 43 12.87 -7.27 -18.81
CA ALA A 43 12.05 -7.02 -17.64
C ALA A 43 11.46 -5.61 -17.66
N THR A 44 10.46 -5.35 -16.82
CA THR A 44 9.93 -4.00 -16.61
C THR A 44 9.90 -3.69 -15.12
N VAL A 45 10.28 -2.47 -14.76
CA VAL A 45 10.34 -1.99 -13.39
C VAL A 45 9.60 -0.63 -13.35
N PRO A 46 8.51 -0.47 -12.57
CA PRO A 46 7.86 -1.48 -11.75
C PRO A 46 7.22 -2.60 -12.59
N GLY A 47 7.32 -3.81 -12.09
CA GLY A 47 6.84 -5.03 -12.74
C GLY A 47 7.26 -6.24 -11.92
N GLY A 48 6.99 -7.44 -12.43
CA GLY A 48 7.31 -8.66 -11.70
C GLY A 48 7.49 -9.92 -12.53
N ILE A 49 8.13 -10.91 -11.91
CA ILE A 49 8.72 -12.07 -12.59
C ILE A 49 7.73 -12.84 -13.47
N TYR A 50 6.48 -12.99 -13.03
CA TYR A 50 5.43 -13.68 -13.81
C TYR A 50 5.02 -12.88 -15.06
N SER A 51 4.92 -11.56 -14.97
CA SER A 51 4.63 -10.69 -16.12
C SER A 51 5.79 -10.65 -17.11
N ASP A 52 7.03 -10.61 -16.61
CA ASP A 52 8.23 -10.53 -17.47
C ASP A 52 8.54 -11.86 -18.14
N LEU A 53 8.47 -13.00 -17.43
CA LEU A 53 8.59 -14.33 -18.07
C LEU A 53 7.48 -14.58 -19.11
N ARG A 54 6.27 -14.03 -18.92
CA ARG A 54 5.21 -14.12 -19.94
C ARG A 54 5.50 -13.24 -21.16
N ARG A 55 6.00 -12.02 -20.96
CA ARG A 55 6.42 -11.10 -22.04
C ARG A 55 7.57 -11.70 -22.86
N GLY A 56 8.53 -12.32 -22.18
CA GLY A 56 9.60 -13.12 -22.79
C GLY A 56 9.15 -14.43 -23.44
N ASN A 57 7.84 -14.72 -23.50
CA ASN A 57 7.27 -15.96 -24.06
C ASN A 57 7.84 -17.24 -23.40
N ILE A 58 8.23 -17.16 -22.13
CA ILE A 58 8.66 -18.31 -21.31
C ILE A 58 7.43 -18.91 -20.62
N LEU A 59 6.56 -18.07 -20.05
CA LEU A 59 5.19 -18.48 -19.69
C LEU A 59 4.28 -18.31 -20.92
N LYS A 60 3.73 -19.43 -21.42
CA LYS A 60 2.94 -19.46 -22.66
C LYS A 60 1.51 -18.95 -22.51
N GLU A 61 0.96 -18.97 -21.30
CA GLU A 61 -0.45 -18.69 -21.01
C GLU A 61 -0.58 -17.74 -19.82
N ASP A 62 -1.81 -17.34 -19.49
CA ASP A 62 -2.08 -16.54 -18.30
C ASP A 62 -1.87 -17.36 -17.01
N VAL A 63 -1.39 -16.75 -15.92
CA VAL A 63 -1.37 -17.37 -14.59
C VAL A 63 -2.79 -17.69 -14.12
N TYR A 64 -3.77 -16.91 -14.59
CA TYR A 64 -5.18 -17.16 -14.33
C TYR A 64 -5.84 -18.16 -15.29
N TYR A 65 -5.16 -18.78 -16.24
CA TYR A 65 -5.76 -19.78 -17.14
C TYR A 65 -5.74 -21.19 -16.52
N ARG A 66 -6.87 -21.91 -16.53
CA ARG A 66 -7.07 -23.29 -16.04
C ARG A 66 -6.48 -23.57 -14.65
N ASP A 67 -5.39 -24.31 -14.58
CA ASP A 67 -4.64 -24.73 -13.38
C ASP A 67 -3.24 -24.09 -13.35
N ASN A 68 -3.06 -22.95 -14.03
CA ASN A 68 -1.75 -22.32 -14.17
C ASN A 68 -1.20 -21.70 -12.87
N ASP A 69 -2.03 -21.50 -11.85
CA ASP A 69 -1.58 -21.18 -10.49
C ASP A 69 -0.78 -22.36 -9.86
N LEU A 70 -1.11 -23.60 -10.23
CA LEU A 70 -0.35 -24.80 -9.90
C LEU A 70 0.80 -25.02 -10.90
N LYS A 71 0.52 -24.95 -12.21
CA LYS A 71 1.52 -25.13 -13.29
C LYS A 71 2.67 -24.15 -13.22
N TYR A 72 2.45 -22.92 -12.76
CA TYR A 72 3.45 -21.86 -12.60
C TYR A 72 3.86 -21.63 -11.14
N ARG A 73 3.44 -22.52 -10.22
CA ARG A 73 3.85 -22.47 -8.81
C ARG A 73 5.35 -22.68 -8.60
N TRP A 74 6.06 -23.15 -9.62
CA TRP A 74 7.53 -23.19 -9.62
C TRP A 74 8.13 -21.79 -9.49
N VAL A 75 7.62 -20.78 -10.22
CA VAL A 75 8.24 -19.44 -10.29
C VAL A 75 8.44 -18.82 -8.89
N SER A 76 7.50 -18.98 -7.96
CA SER A 76 7.59 -18.49 -6.56
C SER A 76 8.44 -19.36 -5.61
N LYS A 77 9.07 -20.43 -6.11
CA LYS A 77 9.76 -21.46 -5.31
C LYS A 77 10.97 -22.06 -6.06
N THR A 78 11.94 -21.29 -6.60
CA THR A 78 12.91 -21.78 -7.64
C THR A 78 14.44 -21.59 -7.48
N GLY A 79 15.29 -22.58 -7.95
CA GLY A 79 16.77 -22.62 -8.26
C GLY A 79 17.80 -23.80 -8.02
N TRP A 80 18.93 -23.75 -8.80
CA TRP A 80 20.28 -24.42 -8.79
C TRP A 80 20.35 -25.99 -8.77
N THR A 81 21.38 -26.70 -9.26
CA THR A 81 22.73 -26.40 -9.86
C THR A 81 23.01 -27.36 -11.07
N TYR A 82 24.25 -27.46 -11.64
CA TYR A 82 24.47 -28.16 -12.93
C TYR A 82 25.61 -29.20 -13.07
N SER A 83 25.34 -30.20 -13.93
CA SER A 83 26.17 -30.62 -15.07
C SER A 83 25.27 -31.06 -16.26
N THR A 84 25.83 -31.44 -17.42
CA THR A 84 25.19 -31.33 -18.75
C THR A 84 24.69 -32.64 -19.39
N GLU A 85 23.52 -32.62 -20.05
CA GLU A 85 23.26 -32.98 -21.48
C GLU A 85 21.79 -33.41 -21.78
N PHE A 86 21.42 -33.29 -23.06
CA PHE A 86 20.27 -33.85 -23.82
C PHE A 86 18.86 -33.19 -23.83
N GLU A 87 18.53 -32.72 -25.06
CA GLU A 87 17.37 -33.03 -25.93
C GLU A 87 15.90 -32.83 -25.50
N GLU A 88 15.09 -32.55 -26.52
CA GLU A 88 13.67 -32.17 -26.45
C GLU A 88 12.76 -33.33 -26.03
N GLU A 89 11.92 -33.10 -25.02
CA GLU A 89 10.53 -33.56 -25.02
C GLU A 89 9.67 -32.72 -24.05
N ASP A 90 8.35 -32.78 -24.20
CA ASP A 90 7.40 -31.85 -23.58
C ASP A 90 7.34 -31.92 -22.03
N VAL A 91 7.46 -30.77 -21.38
CA VAL A 91 7.36 -30.60 -19.92
C VAL A 91 5.95 -30.89 -19.40
N TYR A 92 4.92 -30.85 -20.26
CA TYR A 92 3.51 -30.99 -19.88
C TYR A 92 3.00 -32.44 -19.74
N TYR A 93 3.83 -33.46 -19.90
CA TYR A 93 3.39 -34.87 -19.83
C TYR A 93 3.50 -35.52 -18.44
N ARG A 94 2.35 -35.84 -17.84
CA ARG A 94 2.19 -36.63 -16.58
C ARG A 94 2.95 -36.03 -15.39
N ASP A 95 3.50 -36.88 -14.50
CA ASP A 95 4.12 -36.54 -13.21
C ASP A 95 5.49 -35.85 -13.33
N ASN A 96 5.75 -35.17 -14.45
CA ASN A 96 6.97 -34.42 -14.70
C ASN A 96 7.13 -33.23 -13.72
N ASP A 97 6.04 -32.73 -13.11
CA ASP A 97 6.08 -31.75 -12.03
C ASP A 97 6.94 -32.22 -10.84
N LEU A 98 6.92 -33.53 -10.53
CA LEU A 98 7.73 -34.16 -9.48
C LEU A 98 9.22 -34.17 -9.84
N LYS A 99 9.53 -34.28 -11.14
CA LYS A 99 10.87 -34.47 -11.70
C LYS A 99 11.66 -33.15 -11.81
N TYR A 100 10.98 -32.04 -12.06
CA TYR A 100 11.61 -30.70 -12.17
C TYR A 100 11.64 -29.91 -10.86
N ARG A 101 11.22 -30.51 -9.73
CA ARG A 101 11.32 -29.91 -8.37
C ARG A 101 12.72 -29.47 -7.96
N TRP A 102 13.79 -29.95 -8.59
CA TRP A 102 15.15 -29.54 -8.26
C TRP A 102 15.43 -28.08 -8.57
N VAL A 103 14.72 -27.50 -9.54
CA VAL A 103 14.78 -26.07 -9.88
C VAL A 103 14.16 -25.27 -8.74
N SER A 104 14.30 -25.58 -7.43
CA SER A 104 13.53 -24.99 -6.31
C SER A 104 14.21 -23.97 -5.34
N LYS A 105 15.54 -23.74 -5.42
CA LYS A 105 16.35 -22.91 -4.48
C LYS A 105 17.38 -21.89 -5.11
N THR A 106 16.96 -20.74 -5.67
CA THR A 106 17.75 -19.64 -6.33
C THR A 106 17.14 -18.32 -5.89
N GLY A 107 17.91 -17.25 -6.03
CA GLY A 107 17.37 -15.94 -6.32
C GLY A 107 17.28 -15.57 -7.81
N TRP A 108 16.52 -14.53 -8.07
CA TRP A 108 16.45 -13.89 -9.39
C TRP A 108 17.28 -12.61 -9.36
N THR A 109 18.13 -12.43 -10.37
CA THR A 109 18.87 -11.19 -10.55
C THR A 109 18.17 -10.33 -11.59
N TYR A 110 17.63 -9.20 -11.16
CA TYR A 110 17.27 -8.11 -12.04
C TYR A 110 18.49 -7.22 -12.20
N SER A 111 18.76 -6.78 -13.42
CA SER A 111 19.86 -5.89 -13.74
C SER A 111 19.45 -4.84 -14.77
N THR A 112 19.94 -3.62 -14.60
CA THR A 112 19.87 -2.57 -15.61
C THR A 112 21.23 -1.88 -15.73
N GLU A 113 21.56 -1.45 -16.94
CA GLU A 113 22.71 -0.60 -17.22
C GLU A 113 22.21 0.82 -17.50
N PHE A 114 22.80 1.80 -16.84
CA PHE A 114 22.45 3.21 -17.00
C PHE A 114 23.69 4.09 -16.98
N GLU A 115 23.61 5.27 -17.59
CA GLU A 115 24.68 6.27 -17.56
C GLU A 115 24.24 7.54 -16.83
N VAL A 116 25.03 7.97 -15.84
CA VAL A 116 24.87 9.30 -15.25
C VAL A 116 25.65 10.29 -16.12
N THR A 117 24.97 10.82 -17.13
CA THR A 117 25.53 11.78 -18.09
C THR A 117 25.60 13.21 -17.54
N ASP A 118 24.76 13.56 -16.57
CA ASP A 118 24.77 14.88 -15.94
C ASP A 118 25.92 15.04 -14.93
N LYS A 119 26.89 15.87 -15.29
CA LYS A 119 28.00 16.28 -14.40
C LYS A 119 27.50 16.97 -13.14
N ASN A 120 26.36 17.67 -13.20
CA ASN A 120 25.83 18.40 -12.05
C ASN A 120 25.33 17.40 -11.00
N PHE A 121 24.61 16.35 -11.39
CA PHE A 121 24.23 15.24 -10.50
C PHE A 121 25.44 14.67 -9.73
N LEU A 122 26.52 14.33 -10.44
CA LEU A 122 27.73 13.75 -9.82
C LEU A 122 28.47 14.73 -8.89
N ALA A 123 28.32 16.03 -9.12
CA ALA A 123 28.84 17.07 -8.23
C ALA A 123 28.02 17.24 -6.94
N LEU A 124 26.77 16.77 -6.88
CA LEU A 124 25.93 16.90 -5.68
C LEU A 124 26.58 16.14 -4.50
N PRO A 125 26.62 16.73 -3.30
CA PRO A 125 27.29 16.13 -2.14
C PRO A 125 26.55 14.89 -1.64
N ASN A 126 25.23 14.83 -1.79
CA ASN A 126 24.41 13.69 -1.38
C ASN A 126 23.79 13.05 -2.62
N GLN A 127 23.98 11.73 -2.76
CA GLN A 127 23.49 10.93 -3.88
C GLN A 127 22.99 9.59 -3.33
N PHE A 128 21.73 9.26 -3.57
CA PHE A 128 21.08 8.06 -3.04
C PHE A 128 20.42 7.25 -4.13
N LEU A 129 20.51 5.93 -4.02
CA LEU A 129 19.66 4.99 -4.73
C LEU A 129 18.47 4.66 -3.83
N VAL A 130 17.26 4.93 -4.31
CA VAL A 130 16.00 4.76 -3.56
C VAL A 130 15.14 3.71 -4.24
N PHE A 131 14.63 2.76 -3.46
CA PHE A 131 13.60 1.81 -3.87
C PHE A 131 12.34 2.11 -3.06
N HIS A 132 11.19 2.30 -3.72
CA HIS A 132 9.94 2.65 -3.02
C HIS A 132 9.20 1.45 -2.40
N GLY A 133 9.69 0.25 -2.71
CA GLY A 133 9.42 -1.00 -2.02
C GLY A 133 9.96 -2.15 -2.87
N VAL A 134 10.43 -3.23 -2.26
CA VAL A 134 10.97 -4.41 -2.95
C VAL A 134 10.32 -5.64 -2.34
N ASP A 135 9.64 -6.49 -3.11
CA ASP A 135 9.16 -7.80 -2.65
C ASP A 135 10.25 -8.86 -2.83
N THR A 136 10.90 -9.36 -1.77
CA THR A 136 10.87 -8.89 -0.38
C THR A 136 12.30 -8.86 0.17
N ILE A 137 12.95 -10.02 0.15
CA ILE A 137 14.33 -10.18 0.62
C ILE A 137 15.28 -10.10 -0.58
N ALA A 138 16.04 -9.01 -0.68
CA ALA A 138 17.01 -8.78 -1.74
C ALA A 138 18.38 -8.35 -1.20
N THR A 139 19.45 -8.63 -1.95
CA THR A 139 20.74 -7.95 -1.79
C THR A 139 20.96 -7.04 -2.99
N ILE A 140 21.27 -5.76 -2.73
CA ILE A 140 21.39 -4.71 -3.74
C ILE A 140 22.86 -4.48 -4.07
N TYR A 141 23.20 -4.45 -5.35
CA TYR A 141 24.55 -4.24 -5.87
C TYR A 141 24.60 -3.07 -6.85
N LEU A 142 25.65 -2.26 -6.77
CA LEU A 142 25.96 -1.22 -7.75
C LEU A 142 27.43 -1.37 -8.15
N ASN A 143 27.70 -1.56 -9.44
CA ASN A 143 29.04 -1.79 -9.98
C ASN A 143 29.76 -2.93 -9.23
N ASP A 144 29.07 -4.07 -9.12
CA ASP A 144 29.45 -5.30 -8.39
C ASP A 144 29.75 -5.13 -6.88
N LYS A 145 29.45 -3.97 -6.29
CA LYS A 145 29.61 -3.72 -4.85
C LYS A 145 28.26 -3.77 -4.13
N GLU A 146 28.17 -4.57 -3.08
CA GLU A 146 27.00 -4.62 -2.20
C GLU A 146 26.75 -3.24 -1.56
N LEU A 147 25.52 -2.73 -1.72
CA LEU A 147 25.03 -1.52 -1.08
C LEU A 147 24.28 -1.82 0.24
N GLY A 148 23.63 -2.98 0.31
CA GLY A 148 22.86 -3.42 1.47
C GLY A 148 21.76 -4.41 1.10
N LYS A 149 20.80 -4.62 2.01
CA LYS A 149 19.77 -5.66 1.90
C LYS A 149 18.38 -5.12 2.21
N THR A 150 17.37 -5.80 1.69
CA THR A 150 15.94 -5.60 1.99
C THR A 150 15.37 -6.84 2.68
N ASP A 151 14.27 -6.65 3.41
CA ASP A 151 13.61 -7.65 4.24
C ASP A 151 12.08 -7.49 4.34
N ASN A 152 11.50 -6.41 3.80
CA ASN A 152 10.10 -6.03 3.97
C ASN A 152 9.57 -5.29 2.73
N MET A 153 8.49 -5.79 2.12
CA MET A 153 7.90 -5.21 0.90
C MET A 153 7.12 -3.90 1.12
N PHE A 154 6.92 -3.47 2.35
CA PHE A 154 6.12 -2.30 2.72
C PHE A 154 6.94 -1.05 3.01
N VAL A 155 8.28 -1.14 3.07
CA VAL A 155 9.17 0.00 3.32
C VAL A 155 9.92 0.46 2.08
N ARG A 156 10.17 1.77 2.03
CA ARG A 156 11.15 2.43 1.17
C ARG A 156 12.56 2.14 1.72
N TYR A 157 13.46 1.75 0.83
CA TYR A 157 14.89 1.59 1.11
C TYR A 157 15.70 2.69 0.42
N ARG A 158 16.79 3.13 1.05
CA ARG A 158 17.63 4.24 0.59
C ARG A 158 19.09 3.92 0.88
N PHE A 159 19.91 3.86 -0.16
CA PHE A 159 21.33 3.53 -0.09
C PHE A 159 22.18 4.70 -0.55
N ASP A 160 23.21 5.06 0.22
CA ASP A 160 24.18 6.07 -0.20
C ASP A 160 25.02 5.54 -1.38
N VAL A 161 25.05 6.28 -2.48
CA VAL A 161 25.82 5.96 -3.70
C VAL A 161 26.81 7.06 -4.08
N LYS A 162 27.04 8.03 -3.18
CA LYS A 162 28.10 9.03 -3.36
C LYS A 162 29.45 8.33 -3.53
N ASP A 163 30.22 8.79 -4.51
CA ASP A 163 31.53 8.26 -4.93
C ASP A 163 31.52 6.79 -5.42
N LYS A 164 30.34 6.16 -5.55
CA LYS A 164 30.15 4.83 -6.16
C LYS A 164 29.70 4.91 -7.62
N LEU A 165 29.13 6.05 -8.02
CA LEU A 165 28.83 6.42 -9.40
C LEU A 165 30.05 7.08 -10.06
N GLN A 166 30.32 6.77 -11.33
CA GLN A 166 31.36 7.42 -12.13
C GLN A 166 30.74 8.04 -13.38
N MET A 167 31.38 9.09 -13.92
CA MET A 167 30.86 9.78 -15.10
C MET A 167 31.13 8.96 -16.36
N SER A 168 30.11 8.79 -17.22
CA SER A 168 30.22 8.11 -18.52
C SER A 168 30.80 6.68 -18.47
N SER A 169 30.83 6.07 -17.29
CA SER A 169 30.89 4.63 -17.13
C SER A 169 29.47 4.08 -17.24
N HIS A 170 29.27 2.98 -17.95
CA HIS A 170 28.06 2.18 -17.79
C HIS A 170 28.01 1.73 -16.32
N ALA A 171 27.00 2.18 -15.58
CA ALA A 171 26.76 1.77 -14.22
C ALA A 171 25.79 0.60 -14.24
N VAL A 172 26.17 -0.52 -13.64
CA VAL A 172 25.32 -1.72 -13.53
C VAL A 172 24.68 -1.71 -12.15
N LEU A 173 23.37 -1.49 -12.10
CA LEU A 173 22.56 -1.79 -10.92
C LEU A 173 22.03 -3.20 -11.07
N SER A 174 22.24 -4.03 -10.06
CA SER A 174 21.57 -5.33 -9.97
C SER A 174 21.06 -5.59 -8.55
N TYR A 175 19.99 -6.38 -8.44
CA TYR A 175 19.52 -6.87 -7.16
C TYR A 175 19.15 -8.35 -7.25
N LEU A 176 19.60 -9.11 -6.26
CA LEU A 176 19.37 -10.55 -6.13
C LEU A 176 18.29 -10.79 -5.07
N ILE A 177 17.10 -11.20 -5.48
CA ILE A 177 16.00 -11.57 -4.55
C ILE A 177 16.09 -13.04 -4.19
N VAL A 178 16.18 -13.40 -2.91
CA VAL A 178 16.29 -14.80 -2.44
C VAL A 178 15.09 -15.15 -1.57
N TRP A 179 14.09 -15.84 -2.14
CA TRP A 179 12.78 -15.99 -1.52
C TRP A 179 12.65 -17.21 -0.57
N TYR A 180 13.22 -18.37 -0.94
CA TYR A 180 12.88 -19.66 -0.31
C TYR A 180 13.48 -19.91 1.09
N ASN A 181 14.72 -19.47 1.34
CA ASN A 181 15.44 -19.84 2.58
C ASN A 181 14.84 -19.24 3.86
N PHE A 182 13.96 -18.24 3.79
CA PHE A 182 13.37 -17.60 4.97
C PHE A 182 12.00 -18.19 5.36
N CYS A 183 11.08 -18.37 4.42
CA CYS A 183 9.73 -18.88 4.71
C CYS A 183 9.74 -20.30 5.31
N CYS A 184 10.67 -21.16 4.88
CA CYS A 184 10.85 -22.50 5.44
C CYS A 184 11.46 -22.53 6.85
N LEU A 185 12.10 -21.43 7.31
CA LEU A 185 12.55 -21.29 8.70
C LEU A 185 11.43 -20.81 9.63
N GLN A 186 10.29 -20.34 9.09
CA GLN A 186 9.18 -19.77 9.88
C GLN A 186 7.81 -20.45 9.66
N ASN A 187 7.72 -21.52 8.86
CA ASN A 187 6.48 -22.28 8.61
C ASN A 187 5.29 -21.45 8.07
N VAL A 188 5.56 -20.41 7.27
CA VAL A 188 4.49 -19.59 6.65
C VAL A 188 4.27 -20.03 5.19
N GLU A 189 3.20 -20.82 4.94
CA GLU A 189 2.70 -21.07 3.58
C GLU A 189 1.81 -19.91 3.11
N PHE A 190 2.37 -18.87 2.51
CA PHE A 190 1.61 -17.97 1.64
C PHE A 190 1.74 -18.40 0.17
N ARG A 191 0.64 -18.27 -0.59
CA ARG A 191 0.53 -18.77 -1.98
C ARG A 191 0.57 -17.61 -2.96
N ALA A 192 1.52 -17.67 -3.91
CA ALA A 192 1.72 -16.73 -5.01
C ALA A 192 1.98 -15.28 -4.56
N HIS A 193 3.18 -15.04 -4.04
CA HIS A 193 3.80 -13.71 -4.10
C HIS A 193 4.78 -13.65 -5.26
N THR A 194 4.95 -12.43 -5.77
CA THR A 194 5.72 -12.14 -6.97
C THR A 194 6.73 -11.07 -6.64
N CYS A 195 8.00 -11.27 -6.98
CA CYS A 195 8.98 -10.18 -7.00
C CYS A 195 8.37 -8.96 -7.72
N VAL A 196 8.12 -7.88 -7.00
CA VAL A 196 7.65 -6.60 -7.52
C VAL A 196 8.38 -5.47 -6.80
N ILE A 197 8.78 -4.46 -7.56
CA ILE A 197 9.19 -3.18 -7.00
C ILE A 197 7.95 -2.27 -6.94
N LYS A 198 7.65 -1.74 -5.75
CA LYS A 198 6.47 -0.89 -5.54
C LYS A 198 6.61 0.45 -6.24
N ILE A 199 5.44 1.03 -6.51
CA ILE A 199 5.25 2.29 -7.20
C ILE A 199 5.00 3.40 -6.17
N ASP A 200 5.65 4.54 -6.35
CA ASP A 200 5.48 5.76 -5.56
C ASP A 200 4.38 6.70 -6.09
N GLU A 201 4.17 7.80 -5.37
CA GLU A 201 3.27 8.90 -5.72
C GLU A 201 3.54 9.54 -7.11
N ASN A 202 4.75 9.38 -7.67
CA ASN A 202 5.17 9.89 -8.97
C ASN A 202 5.21 8.80 -10.07
N ARG A 203 4.68 7.60 -9.77
CA ARG A 203 4.69 6.38 -10.62
C ARG A 203 6.05 5.71 -10.81
N LYS A 204 7.02 5.98 -9.94
CA LYS A 204 8.37 5.46 -10.01
C LYS A 204 8.62 4.40 -8.96
N SER A 205 9.66 3.60 -9.15
CA SER A 205 9.90 2.39 -8.36
C SER A 205 11.34 2.29 -7.86
N VAL A 206 12.29 2.70 -8.71
CA VAL A 206 13.72 2.85 -8.39
C VAL A 206 14.21 4.19 -8.93
N GLU A 207 14.88 4.97 -8.10
CA GLU A 207 15.35 6.31 -8.46
C GLU A 207 16.77 6.57 -7.96
N LEU A 208 17.54 7.36 -8.72
CA LEU A 208 18.68 8.08 -8.17
C LEU A 208 18.25 9.49 -7.77
N GLU A 209 18.47 9.83 -6.51
CA GLU A 209 18.17 11.13 -5.95
C GLU A 209 19.45 11.87 -5.57
N GLY A 210 19.59 13.11 -6.02
CA GLY A 210 20.74 13.96 -5.73
C GLY A 210 20.32 15.32 -5.20
N TYR A 211 20.97 15.78 -4.13
CA TYR A 211 20.73 17.11 -3.53
C TYR A 211 21.90 17.62 -2.68
N HIS A 212 21.89 18.92 -2.40
CA HIS A 212 22.93 19.64 -1.68
C HIS A 212 22.79 19.54 -0.16
N VAL A 213 21.57 19.68 0.37
CA VAL A 213 21.31 19.83 1.80
C VAL A 213 20.21 18.88 2.24
N ALA A 214 18.99 19.04 1.73
CA ALA A 214 17.83 18.25 2.14
C ALA A 214 16.65 18.34 1.16
N ARG A 215 15.80 17.30 1.17
CA ARG A 215 14.53 17.25 0.45
C ARG A 215 13.34 17.08 1.40
N ILE A 216 12.15 17.50 0.97
CA ILE A 216 10.90 17.05 1.56
C ILE A 216 10.71 15.58 1.17
N ARG A 217 10.39 14.72 2.14
CA ARG A 217 9.99 13.33 1.88
C ARG A 217 8.50 13.13 2.14
N ASP A 218 8.07 13.29 3.38
CA ASP A 218 6.68 13.07 3.79
C ASP A 218 6.07 14.35 4.36
N ILE A 219 4.77 14.54 4.15
CA ILE A 219 3.96 15.60 4.77
C ILE A 219 2.83 14.89 5.48
N LEU A 220 2.62 15.19 6.76
CA LEU A 220 1.53 14.69 7.58
C LEU A 220 0.73 15.89 8.10
N THR A 221 -0.58 15.69 8.25
CA THR A 221 -1.49 16.74 8.71
C THR A 221 -2.40 16.22 9.81
N ASP A 222 -2.32 16.84 10.98
CA ASP A 222 -3.29 16.67 12.06
C ASP A 222 -4.23 17.90 12.06
N ILE A 223 -5.53 17.67 11.97
CA ILE A 223 -6.54 18.70 11.73
C ILE A 223 -7.55 18.67 12.87
N THR A 224 -7.40 19.58 13.83
CA THR A 224 -8.27 19.67 15.01
C THR A 224 -9.21 20.87 14.91
N TYR A 225 -10.49 20.68 15.23
CA TYR A 225 -11.46 21.77 15.38
C TYR A 225 -11.48 22.29 16.82
N HIS A 226 -11.46 23.61 17.00
CA HIS A 226 -11.56 24.26 18.29
C HIS A 226 -12.86 25.07 18.38
N GLU A 227 -13.84 24.56 19.13
CA GLU A 227 -15.17 25.17 19.24
C GLU A 227 -15.14 26.58 19.85
N ASP A 228 -14.37 26.77 20.92
CA ASP A 228 -14.24 28.05 21.62
C ASP A 228 -13.66 29.16 20.73
N LEU A 229 -12.77 28.77 19.80
CA LEU A 229 -12.08 29.67 18.88
C LEU A 229 -12.79 29.79 17.52
N LYS A 230 -13.73 28.87 17.23
CA LYS A 230 -14.38 28.70 15.91
C LYS A 230 -13.33 28.62 14.78
N SER A 231 -12.27 27.85 15.02
CA SER A 231 -11.12 27.70 14.12
C SER A 231 -10.72 26.24 13.95
N TRP A 232 -10.15 25.95 12.79
CA TRP A 232 -9.43 24.73 12.51
C TRP A 232 -7.94 24.98 12.70
N HIS A 233 -7.30 24.14 13.50
CA HIS A 233 -5.85 24.13 13.67
C HIS A 233 -5.27 22.96 12.87
N LEU A 234 -4.55 23.30 11.82
CA LEU A 234 -3.85 22.38 10.93
C LEU A 234 -2.38 22.32 11.37
N SER A 235 -2.01 21.26 12.07
CA SER A 235 -0.63 20.93 12.42
C SER A 235 0.00 20.17 11.25
N VAL A 236 0.90 20.84 10.53
CA VAL A 236 1.65 20.28 9.40
C VAL A 236 2.99 19.79 9.92
N ARG A 237 3.18 18.47 9.94
CA ARG A 237 4.44 17.80 10.27
C ARG A 237 5.12 17.39 8.97
N VAL A 238 6.31 17.91 8.70
CA VAL A 238 7.07 17.65 7.47
C VAL A 238 8.33 16.87 7.83
N ILE A 239 8.50 15.71 7.22
CA ILE A 239 9.72 14.90 7.31
C ILE A 239 10.64 15.29 6.16
N LEU A 240 11.82 15.80 6.51
CA LEU A 240 12.89 16.12 5.59
C LEU A 240 13.93 15.01 5.62
N GLU A 241 14.42 14.59 4.45
CA GLU A 241 15.63 13.78 4.36
C GLU A 241 16.83 14.68 4.02
N ALA A 242 17.87 14.57 4.83
CA ALA A 242 19.13 15.28 4.69
C ALA A 242 20.26 14.34 4.21
N GLY A 243 21.41 14.93 3.90
CA GLY A 243 22.66 14.19 3.76
C GLY A 243 23.02 13.42 5.02
N LEU A 244 23.56 12.19 4.87
CA LEU A 244 23.95 11.36 6.03
C LEU A 244 25.13 11.96 6.82
N SER A 245 25.94 12.81 6.18
CA SER A 245 27.06 13.55 6.76
C SER A 245 26.72 15.02 7.09
N GLN A 246 25.47 15.43 6.91
CA GLN A 246 25.04 16.82 7.08
C GLN A 246 24.94 17.17 8.56
N ALA A 247 25.92 17.89 9.12
CA ALA A 247 25.94 18.25 10.54
C ALA A 247 24.71 19.10 10.96
N VAL A 248 24.36 20.13 10.19
CA VAL A 248 23.19 20.98 10.44
C VAL A 248 22.52 21.32 9.11
N VAL A 249 21.20 21.17 9.02
CA VAL A 249 20.40 21.71 7.92
C VAL A 249 19.93 23.11 8.27
N LYS A 250 20.26 24.07 7.41
CA LYS A 250 19.76 25.45 7.47
C LYS A 250 18.90 25.73 6.26
N ALA A 251 17.61 25.94 6.46
CA ALA A 251 16.65 26.17 5.38
C ALA A 251 15.44 26.97 5.86
N LYS A 252 14.70 27.54 4.92
CA LYS A 252 13.37 28.09 5.14
C LYS A 252 12.33 27.08 4.63
N LEU A 253 11.45 26.63 5.50
CA LEU A 253 10.26 25.87 5.13
C LEU A 253 9.08 26.84 5.02
N THR A 254 8.27 26.71 3.99
CA THR A 254 7.00 27.41 3.80
C THR A 254 5.90 26.38 3.69
N ALA A 255 4.85 26.53 4.49
CA ALA A 255 3.57 25.85 4.30
C ALA A 255 2.54 26.88 3.79
N GLU A 256 1.91 26.59 2.65
CA GLU A 256 0.92 27.46 2.02
C GLU A 256 -0.35 26.66 1.71
N LEU A 257 -1.47 27.04 2.34
CA LEU A 257 -2.77 26.41 2.19
C LEU A 257 -3.69 27.31 1.36
N ALA A 258 -4.16 26.80 0.22
CA ALA A 258 -5.15 27.49 -0.61
C ALA A 258 -6.57 27.36 0.00
N VAL A 259 -6.93 28.26 0.91
CA VAL A 259 -8.24 28.31 1.60
C VAL A 259 -8.80 29.74 1.64
N GLY A 260 -10.11 29.89 1.83
CA GLY A 260 -10.77 31.20 1.90
C GLY A 260 -10.57 32.06 0.63
N LYS A 261 -10.40 33.37 0.81
CA LYS A 261 -10.20 34.32 -0.31
C LYS A 261 -8.73 34.54 -0.70
N LYS A 262 -7.78 34.09 0.14
CA LYS A 262 -6.33 34.27 -0.05
C LYS A 262 -5.62 33.11 0.63
N PRO A 263 -4.59 32.49 0.01
CA PRO A 263 -3.82 31.43 0.65
C PRO A 263 -3.26 31.85 2.00
N LEU A 264 -3.40 30.97 3.00
CA LEU A 264 -2.80 31.13 4.30
C LEU A 264 -1.37 30.57 4.26
N ARG A 265 -0.41 31.33 4.76
CA ARG A 265 1.03 30.99 4.66
C ARG A 265 1.72 31.08 6.01
N VAL A 266 2.50 30.06 6.34
CA VAL A 266 3.40 30.03 7.50
C VAL A 266 4.82 29.72 7.01
N ASP A 267 5.78 30.50 7.51
CA ASP A 267 7.20 30.33 7.22
C ASP A 267 7.93 29.90 8.51
N SER A 268 8.64 28.77 8.44
CA SER A 268 9.40 28.17 9.55
C SER A 268 10.89 28.10 9.22
N LEU A 269 11.76 28.44 10.17
CA LEU A 269 13.20 28.32 10.01
C LEU A 269 13.68 26.95 10.50
N VAL A 270 14.30 26.19 9.61
CA VAL A 270 14.96 24.92 9.92
C VAL A 270 16.41 25.22 10.29
N ASN A 271 16.81 24.81 11.49
CA ASN A 271 18.19 24.86 11.98
C ASN A 271 18.38 23.69 12.96
N ALA A 272 18.53 22.48 12.41
CA ALA A 272 18.53 21.23 13.17
C ALA A 272 19.58 20.24 12.66
N GLU A 273 20.04 19.37 13.54
CA GLU A 273 20.90 18.24 13.23
C GLU A 273 20.03 17.04 12.82
N PRO A 274 20.29 16.34 11.70
CA PRO A 274 19.51 15.17 11.30
C PRO A 274 19.71 13.98 12.25
N SER A 275 18.61 13.36 12.69
CA SER A 275 18.65 12.05 13.36
C SER A 275 18.53 10.97 12.29
N HIS A 276 19.57 10.15 12.13
CA HIS A 276 19.62 9.08 11.10
C HIS A 276 19.36 9.57 9.66
N GLY A 277 19.66 10.85 9.39
CA GLY A 277 19.40 11.48 8.09
C GLY A 277 18.00 12.10 7.94
N GLU A 278 17.14 12.06 8.96
CA GLU A 278 15.83 12.72 8.96
C GLU A 278 15.79 13.95 9.87
N ILE A 279 14.98 14.94 9.49
CA ILE A 279 14.58 16.08 10.35
C ILE A 279 13.07 16.22 10.27
N GLU A 280 12.41 16.29 11.44
CA GLU A 280 11.01 16.66 11.53
C GLU A 280 10.87 18.18 11.75
N VAL A 281 9.95 18.80 11.01
CA VAL A 281 9.57 20.21 11.19
C VAL A 281 8.06 20.31 11.34
N VAL A 282 7.57 20.86 12.45
CA VAL A 282 6.14 21.10 12.68
C VAL A 282 5.81 22.58 12.50
N SER A 283 4.76 22.87 11.74
CA SER A 283 4.22 24.22 11.52
C SER A 283 2.70 24.21 11.69
N THR A 284 2.13 25.20 12.36
CA THR A 284 0.67 25.25 12.61
C THR A 284 0.02 26.38 11.81
N LEU A 285 -0.99 26.05 11.02
CA LEU A 285 -1.87 27.00 10.36
C LEU A 285 -3.22 27.06 11.10
N MET A 286 -3.71 28.26 11.37
CA MET A 286 -5.04 28.48 11.98
C MET A 286 -5.98 29.07 10.93
N VAL A 287 -7.07 28.36 10.63
CA VAL A 287 -8.07 28.74 9.63
C VAL A 287 -9.40 29.00 10.33
N LEU A 288 -10.11 30.08 9.97
CA LEU A 288 -11.42 30.36 10.54
C LEU A 288 -12.45 29.36 10.00
N ALA A 289 -13.36 28.88 10.85
CA ALA A 289 -14.40 27.92 10.44
C ALA A 289 -15.31 28.47 9.31
N SER A 290 -15.46 29.79 9.23
CA SER A 290 -16.22 30.48 8.18
C SER A 290 -15.53 30.51 6.81
N GLU A 291 -14.28 30.08 6.70
CA GLU A 291 -13.51 30.01 5.45
C GLU A 291 -13.36 28.58 4.93
N VAL A 292 -13.99 27.60 5.61
CA VAL A 292 -13.87 26.17 5.37
C VAL A 292 -15.24 25.56 5.09
N GLU A 293 -15.35 24.89 3.96
CA GLU A 293 -16.40 23.92 3.67
C GLU A 293 -15.93 22.54 4.16
N LEU A 294 -16.81 21.80 4.82
CA LEU A 294 -16.45 20.51 5.43
C LEU A 294 -16.49 19.37 4.40
N TRP A 295 -15.53 18.47 4.50
CA TRP A 295 -15.54 17.20 3.77
C TRP A 295 -16.53 16.22 4.40
N TRP A 296 -17.35 15.58 3.56
CA TRP A 296 -18.33 14.58 3.98
C TRP A 296 -18.16 13.25 3.23
N PRO A 297 -18.49 12.11 3.87
CA PRO A 297 -18.54 10.83 3.20
C PRO A 297 -19.72 10.75 2.21
N ASN A 298 -19.63 9.80 1.27
CA ASN A 298 -20.59 9.62 0.18
C ASN A 298 -22.02 9.46 0.70
N GLY A 299 -22.94 10.27 0.15
CA GLY A 299 -24.34 10.34 0.56
C GLY A 299 -24.65 11.23 1.77
N TYR A 300 -23.64 11.88 2.38
CA TYR A 300 -23.83 12.82 3.51
C TYR A 300 -23.50 14.28 3.18
N GLY A 301 -22.82 14.54 2.05
CA GLY A 301 -22.49 15.88 1.58
C GLY A 301 -21.45 15.85 0.45
N GLU A 302 -20.85 17.01 0.19
CA GLU A 302 -19.78 17.19 -0.80
C GLU A 302 -18.39 16.84 -0.25
N GLN A 303 -17.39 16.74 -1.15
CA GLN A 303 -16.00 16.41 -0.84
C GLN A 303 -15.03 17.59 -1.12
N PRO A 304 -15.17 18.78 -0.49
CA PRO A 304 -14.20 19.87 -0.66
C PRO A 304 -12.80 19.45 -0.20
N LEU A 305 -11.82 19.68 -1.08
CA LEU A 305 -10.40 19.37 -0.88
C LEU A 305 -9.55 20.60 -1.16
N TYR A 306 -8.66 20.94 -0.23
CA TYR A 306 -7.82 22.14 -0.25
C TYR A 306 -6.37 21.75 -0.54
N ASN A 307 -5.69 22.50 -1.42
CA ASN A 307 -4.28 22.25 -1.73
C ASN A 307 -3.37 22.86 -0.67
N LEU A 308 -2.62 22.01 0.04
CA LEU A 308 -1.53 22.39 0.93
C LEU A 308 -0.19 22.15 0.20
N GLN A 309 0.52 23.22 -0.14
CA GLN A 309 1.85 23.17 -0.72
C GLN A 309 2.91 23.44 0.33
N ILE A 310 3.93 22.57 0.38
CA ILE A 310 5.10 22.73 1.23
C ILE A 310 6.32 22.98 0.34
N THR A 311 7.08 24.03 0.64
CA THR A 311 8.34 24.36 -0.04
C THR A 311 9.48 24.51 0.96
N LEU A 312 10.56 23.78 0.76
CA LEU A 312 11.84 23.92 1.46
C LEU A 312 12.82 24.67 0.56
N ALA A 313 13.47 25.71 1.07
CA ALA A 313 14.52 26.45 0.37
C ALA A 313 15.77 26.56 1.26
N SER A 314 16.87 25.91 0.87
CA SER A 314 18.16 25.95 1.59
C SER A 314 19.05 27.14 1.17
N GLY A 315 18.59 27.94 0.21
CA GLY A 315 19.36 29.03 -0.41
C GLY A 315 20.13 28.58 -1.65
N VAL A 316 20.57 27.32 -1.72
CA VAL A 316 21.20 26.72 -2.91
C VAL A 316 20.22 25.85 -3.72
N GLU A 317 19.22 25.26 -3.06
CA GLU A 317 18.23 24.41 -3.73
C GLU A 317 16.80 24.64 -3.22
N MET A 318 15.84 24.06 -3.94
CA MET A 318 14.44 23.97 -3.52
C MET A 318 13.88 22.55 -3.63
N SER A 319 13.03 22.22 -2.66
CA SER A 319 12.15 21.05 -2.67
C SER A 319 10.72 21.53 -2.52
N THR A 320 9.79 21.02 -3.32
CA THR A 320 8.35 21.34 -3.20
C THR A 320 7.54 20.06 -3.31
N LYS A 321 6.57 19.87 -2.43
CA LYS A 321 5.59 18.78 -2.47
C LYS A 321 4.22 19.35 -2.06
N SER A 322 3.15 18.88 -2.70
CA SER A 322 1.78 19.34 -2.41
C SER A 322 0.88 18.15 -2.11
N ILE A 323 -0.09 18.34 -1.24
CA ILE A 323 -1.12 17.35 -0.89
C ILE A 323 -2.49 18.03 -0.86
N LYS A 324 -3.55 17.25 -1.12
CA LYS A 324 -4.94 17.66 -0.87
C LYS A 324 -5.32 17.32 0.57
N ILE A 325 -6.09 18.18 1.24
CA ILE A 325 -6.66 17.91 2.57
C ILE A 325 -8.16 18.25 2.60
N GLY A 326 -8.96 17.43 3.28
CA GLY A 326 -10.38 17.68 3.55
C GLY A 326 -10.62 17.92 5.04
N PHE A 327 -11.16 19.10 5.39
CA PHE A 327 -11.47 19.46 6.77
C PHE A 327 -12.69 18.69 7.27
N ARG A 328 -12.51 17.91 8.33
CA ARG A 328 -13.57 17.11 8.97
C ARG A 328 -13.16 16.73 10.40
N THR A 329 -14.12 16.47 11.28
CA THR A 329 -13.86 15.66 12.48
C THR A 329 -14.27 14.22 12.22
N VAL A 330 -13.58 13.26 12.84
CA VAL A 330 -13.93 11.83 12.77
C VAL A 330 -13.67 11.21 14.14
N GLU A 331 -14.69 10.60 14.75
CA GLU A 331 -14.61 10.00 16.08
C GLU A 331 -15.24 8.59 16.09
N LEU A 332 -14.63 7.65 16.81
CA LEU A 332 -15.22 6.34 17.11
C LEU A 332 -15.92 6.43 18.47
N ILE A 333 -17.22 6.17 18.50
CA ILE A 333 -18.04 6.25 19.71
C ILE A 333 -18.22 4.87 20.34
N GLN A 334 -17.62 4.69 21.52
CA GLN A 334 -17.62 3.45 22.33
C GLN A 334 -18.01 3.69 23.79
N ASP A 335 -18.74 4.77 24.09
CA ASP A 335 -19.36 4.95 25.41
C ASP A 335 -20.37 3.80 25.69
N HIS A 336 -20.63 3.51 26.96
CA HIS A 336 -21.62 2.48 27.34
C HIS A 336 -23.02 2.86 26.86
N VAL A 337 -23.78 1.88 26.34
CA VAL A 337 -25.15 2.09 25.85
C VAL A 337 -26.06 2.61 26.96
N ASP A 338 -25.83 2.14 28.18
CA ASP A 338 -26.47 2.60 29.40
C ASP A 338 -25.43 2.56 30.54
N PRO A 339 -24.97 3.72 31.05
CA PRO A 339 -23.96 3.79 32.11
C PRO A 339 -24.35 3.09 33.42
N ASN A 340 -25.64 2.78 33.64
CA ASN A 340 -26.11 2.07 34.83
C ASN A 340 -26.26 0.55 34.59
N HIS A 341 -26.13 0.09 33.35
CA HIS A 341 -26.39 -1.29 32.93
C HIS A 341 -25.29 -1.75 31.96
N LEU A 342 -24.09 -1.95 32.50
CA LEU A 342 -22.88 -2.27 31.74
C LEU A 342 -23.03 -3.57 30.91
N GLU A 343 -23.91 -4.49 31.32
CA GLU A 343 -24.21 -5.75 30.60
C GLU A 343 -24.89 -5.56 29.24
N LYS A 344 -25.36 -4.34 28.93
CA LYS A 344 -25.83 -3.93 27.61
C LYS A 344 -24.68 -3.58 26.66
N GLY A 345 -23.45 -3.47 27.16
CA GLY A 345 -22.23 -3.23 26.41
C GLY A 345 -22.05 -1.77 26.00
N ARG A 346 -21.42 -1.58 24.83
CA ARG A 346 -20.95 -0.29 24.31
C ARG A 346 -21.55 0.02 22.93
N TYR A 347 -21.51 1.29 22.55
CA TYR A 347 -21.68 1.65 21.15
C TYR A 347 -20.45 1.22 20.32
N PHE A 348 -20.63 1.11 19.01
CA PHE A 348 -19.54 1.03 18.05
C PHE A 348 -20.03 1.66 16.75
N TYR A 349 -19.85 2.96 16.61
CA TYR A 349 -20.17 3.68 15.38
C TYR A 349 -19.23 4.87 15.18
N PHE A 350 -19.18 5.37 13.96
CA PHE A 350 -18.35 6.51 13.61
C PHE A 350 -19.18 7.78 13.52
N GLU A 351 -18.68 8.86 14.10
CA GLU A 351 -19.25 10.20 13.97
C GLU A 351 -18.35 11.03 13.06
N VAL A 352 -18.91 11.66 12.02
CA VAL A 352 -18.18 12.57 11.14
C VAL A 352 -18.85 13.94 11.23
N ASN A 353 -18.08 14.99 11.53
CA ASN A 353 -18.59 16.36 11.68
C ASN A 353 -19.79 16.48 12.64
N LYS A 354 -19.75 15.72 13.76
CA LYS A 354 -20.84 15.60 14.74
C LYS A 354 -22.13 14.93 14.24
N VAL A 355 -22.06 14.15 13.18
CA VAL A 355 -23.17 13.34 12.65
C VAL A 355 -22.82 11.85 12.69
N PRO A 356 -23.60 11.00 13.37
CA PRO A 356 -23.44 9.55 13.34
C PRO A 356 -23.58 9.01 11.90
N ILE A 357 -22.56 8.29 11.44
CA ILE A 357 -22.47 7.69 10.11
C ILE A 357 -22.78 6.20 10.21
N TYR A 358 -23.87 5.78 9.59
CA TYR A 358 -24.07 4.35 9.30
C TYR A 358 -23.11 3.95 8.19
N SER A 359 -22.14 3.09 8.51
CA SER A 359 -21.15 2.59 7.56
C SER A 359 -21.77 1.56 6.62
N LYS A 360 -21.65 1.81 5.32
CA LYS A 360 -22.12 0.96 4.22
C LYS A 360 -20.90 0.69 3.34
N GLY A 361 -20.52 -0.56 3.18
CA GLY A 361 -19.22 -0.86 2.61
C GLY A 361 -18.95 -2.33 2.39
N SER A 362 -17.71 -2.61 2.01
CA SER A 362 -17.16 -3.94 1.78
C SER A 362 -15.70 -4.00 2.21
N ASN A 363 -15.16 -5.21 2.26
CA ASN A 363 -13.75 -5.45 2.49
C ASN A 363 -13.02 -5.50 1.14
N LEU A 364 -11.97 -4.70 1.01
CA LEU A 364 -11.09 -4.66 -0.14
C LEU A 364 -9.89 -5.59 0.08
N ILE A 365 -9.70 -6.50 -0.87
CA ILE A 365 -8.52 -7.35 -1.04
C ILE A 365 -7.67 -6.84 -2.22
N PRO A 366 -6.44 -7.34 -2.42
CA PRO A 366 -5.66 -7.01 -3.62
C PRO A 366 -6.45 -7.29 -4.91
N VAL A 367 -6.39 -6.36 -5.85
CA VAL A 367 -7.21 -6.37 -7.09
C VAL A 367 -6.72 -7.41 -8.10
N ASP A 368 -5.43 -7.75 -8.05
CA ASP A 368 -4.76 -8.78 -8.87
C ASP A 368 -3.71 -9.48 -7.99
N VAL A 369 -3.38 -10.73 -8.30
CA VAL A 369 -2.31 -11.51 -7.64
C VAL A 369 -0.92 -10.94 -7.97
N LEU A 370 -0.83 -10.13 -9.02
CA LEU A 370 0.35 -9.41 -9.47
C LEU A 370 0.25 -7.95 -8.98
N PRO A 371 1.02 -7.53 -7.96
CA PRO A 371 0.94 -6.19 -7.38
C PRO A 371 1.16 -5.03 -8.38
N GLU A 372 1.93 -5.24 -9.45
CA GLU A 372 2.10 -4.25 -10.52
C GLU A 372 0.79 -3.99 -11.28
N ARG A 373 -0.10 -4.99 -11.37
CA ARG A 373 -1.44 -4.85 -11.98
C ARG A 373 -2.47 -4.32 -10.99
N SER A 374 -2.36 -4.68 -9.72
CA SER A 374 -3.20 -4.11 -8.64
C SER A 374 -3.12 -2.59 -8.55
N ASN A 375 -2.01 -1.99 -8.97
CA ASN A 375 -1.80 -0.53 -8.99
C ASN A 375 -2.33 0.19 -10.24
N ASN A 376 -3.05 -0.49 -11.15
CA ASN A 376 -3.59 0.14 -12.35
C ASN A 376 -4.63 1.21 -12.00
N GLU A 377 -4.34 2.47 -12.33
CA GLU A 377 -5.20 3.62 -12.00
C GLU A 377 -6.61 3.52 -12.59
N SER A 378 -6.77 3.01 -13.83
CA SER A 378 -8.10 2.83 -14.42
C SER A 378 -8.92 1.82 -13.62
N THR A 379 -8.35 0.64 -13.37
CA THR A 379 -9.03 -0.41 -12.59
C THR A 379 -9.39 0.07 -11.17
N ILE A 380 -8.46 0.76 -10.50
CA ILE A 380 -8.71 1.37 -9.18
C ILE A 380 -9.86 2.37 -9.25
N ARG A 381 -9.86 3.26 -10.24
CA ARG A 381 -10.88 4.29 -10.39
C ARG A 381 -12.24 3.69 -10.71
N ASP A 382 -12.31 2.71 -11.60
CA ASP A 382 -13.54 2.03 -12.00
C ASP A 382 -14.18 1.29 -10.80
N LEU A 383 -13.35 0.62 -9.97
CA LEU A 383 -13.79 0.00 -8.72
C LEU A 383 -14.30 1.00 -7.69
N LEU A 384 -13.61 2.13 -7.51
CA LEU A 384 -14.00 3.15 -6.53
C LEU A 384 -15.22 3.99 -6.98
N VAL A 385 -15.38 4.23 -8.28
CA VAL A 385 -16.61 4.78 -8.86
C VAL A 385 -17.77 3.81 -8.64
N SER A 386 -17.57 2.51 -8.92
CA SER A 386 -18.57 1.48 -8.65
C SER A 386 -18.96 1.43 -7.16
N THR A 387 -17.98 1.61 -6.25
CA THR A 387 -18.21 1.73 -4.80
C THR A 387 -19.09 2.95 -4.47
N LYS A 388 -18.81 4.12 -5.07
CA LYS A 388 -19.61 5.34 -4.88
C LYS A 388 -21.04 5.17 -5.39
N GLU A 389 -21.20 4.61 -6.59
CA GLU A 389 -22.50 4.38 -7.25
C GLU A 389 -23.33 3.30 -6.54
N ALA A 390 -22.69 2.30 -5.93
CA ALA A 390 -23.32 1.34 -5.01
C ALA A 390 -23.76 1.98 -3.66
N ASN A 391 -23.65 3.30 -3.50
CA ASN A 391 -23.98 4.06 -2.30
C ASN A 391 -23.19 3.63 -1.05
N MET A 392 -22.01 3.03 -1.22
CA MET A 392 -21.07 2.76 -0.14
C MET A 392 -20.37 4.05 0.29
N ASN A 393 -20.00 4.13 1.56
CA ASN A 393 -19.32 5.27 2.17
C ASN A 393 -18.09 4.86 2.98
N MET A 394 -17.79 3.57 3.08
CA MET A 394 -16.61 3.03 3.73
C MET A 394 -16.06 1.81 2.97
N LEU A 395 -14.74 1.66 2.91
CA LEU A 395 -14.06 0.42 2.56
C LEU A 395 -13.09 0.03 3.67
N ARG A 396 -12.95 -1.28 3.92
CA ARG A 396 -11.87 -1.81 4.77
C ARG A 396 -10.76 -2.39 3.92
N VAL A 397 -9.55 -1.85 4.02
CA VAL A 397 -8.35 -2.43 3.39
C VAL A 397 -7.86 -3.55 4.30
N TRP A 398 -8.11 -4.80 3.89
CA TRP A 398 -7.93 -5.99 4.72
C TRP A 398 -6.46 -6.36 4.95
N GLY A 399 -6.12 -6.72 6.19
CA GLY A 399 -4.74 -6.92 6.68
C GLY A 399 -3.95 -8.10 6.10
N GLY A 400 -4.54 -8.99 5.29
CA GLY A 400 -3.78 -9.99 4.53
C GLY A 400 -3.48 -9.56 3.08
N GLY A 401 -3.79 -8.31 2.73
CA GLY A 401 -3.57 -7.73 1.41
C GLY A 401 -2.27 -6.93 1.31
N VAL A 402 -2.39 -5.70 0.80
CA VAL A 402 -1.29 -4.73 0.75
C VAL A 402 -1.77 -3.32 1.12
N TYR A 403 -0.89 -2.49 1.68
CA TYR A 403 -1.14 -1.04 1.69
C TYR A 403 -1.21 -0.53 0.24
N MET A 404 -2.39 -0.05 -0.16
CA MET A 404 -2.72 0.40 -1.51
C MET A 404 -1.83 1.57 -1.99
N SER A 405 -1.93 1.89 -3.29
CA SER A 405 -1.25 3.04 -3.90
C SER A 405 -1.75 4.38 -3.37
N ASP A 406 -0.95 5.44 -3.56
CA ASP A 406 -1.35 6.79 -3.17
C ASP A 406 -2.57 7.30 -3.94
N TYR A 407 -2.67 6.92 -5.22
CA TYR A 407 -3.81 7.17 -6.11
C TYR A 407 -5.12 6.57 -5.58
N PHE A 408 -5.09 5.35 -5.02
CA PHE A 408 -6.28 4.73 -4.42
C PHE A 408 -6.85 5.61 -3.30
N TYR A 409 -6.00 6.02 -2.35
CA TYR A 409 -6.47 6.82 -1.22
C TYR A 409 -6.89 8.24 -1.66
N GLU A 410 -6.20 8.87 -2.61
CA GLU A 410 -6.61 10.16 -3.18
C GLU A 410 -7.96 10.07 -3.89
N THR A 411 -8.21 8.99 -4.62
CA THR A 411 -9.51 8.74 -5.27
C THR A 411 -10.61 8.50 -4.22
N CYS A 412 -10.30 7.86 -3.08
CA CYS A 412 -11.24 7.75 -1.96
C CYS A 412 -11.59 9.11 -1.35
N ASP A 413 -10.62 10.01 -1.19
CA ASP A 413 -10.83 11.39 -0.72
C ASP A 413 -11.75 12.17 -1.68
N GLU A 414 -11.52 12.04 -2.99
CA GLU A 414 -12.33 12.70 -4.03
C GLU A 414 -13.76 12.13 -4.14
N LEU A 415 -13.94 10.84 -3.85
CA LEU A 415 -15.23 10.16 -3.99
C LEU A 415 -16.06 10.10 -2.70
N GLY A 416 -15.48 10.40 -1.54
CA GLY A 416 -16.18 10.41 -0.25
C GLY A 416 -16.14 9.06 0.47
N ILE A 417 -15.13 8.24 0.23
CA ILE A 417 -15.04 6.87 0.78
C ILE A 417 -14.12 6.88 2.00
N LEU A 418 -14.68 6.64 3.19
CA LEU A 418 -13.90 6.44 4.41
C LEU A 418 -13.09 5.16 4.30
N ILE A 419 -11.85 5.17 4.79
CA ILE A 419 -11.00 3.97 4.83
C ILE A 419 -10.80 3.50 6.26
N TRP A 420 -11.30 2.30 6.57
CA TRP A 420 -10.77 1.45 7.64
C TRP A 420 -9.48 0.84 7.12
N GLN A 421 -8.35 1.16 7.76
CA GLN A 421 -7.04 0.64 7.39
C GLN A 421 -6.57 -0.38 8.44
N ASP A 422 -6.46 -1.64 8.04
CA ASP A 422 -5.71 -2.64 8.81
C ASP A 422 -4.19 -2.45 8.57
N MET A 423 -3.36 -2.85 9.53
CA MET A 423 -1.96 -3.21 9.30
C MET A 423 -1.87 -4.58 8.59
N MET A 424 -0.74 -4.88 7.94
CA MET A 424 -0.65 -6.06 7.06
C MET A 424 -0.36 -7.38 7.82
N PHE A 425 -1.20 -7.67 8.82
CA PHE A 425 -1.19 -8.88 9.63
C PHE A 425 -2.60 -9.49 9.64
N ALA A 426 -2.74 -10.77 9.25
CA ALA A 426 -4.05 -11.44 9.23
C ALA A 426 -3.95 -12.95 9.47
N CYS A 427 -4.94 -13.49 10.18
CA CYS A 427 -5.27 -14.92 10.29
C CYS A 427 -4.13 -15.86 10.74
N ASN A 428 -3.06 -15.34 11.37
CA ASN A 428 -1.93 -16.15 11.83
C ASN A 428 -1.23 -15.51 13.05
N ASN A 429 -0.41 -16.28 13.75
CA ASN A 429 0.52 -15.79 14.76
C ASN A 429 1.81 -15.30 14.08
N TYR A 430 2.36 -14.19 14.55
CA TYR A 430 3.58 -13.58 14.01
C TYR A 430 4.75 -13.65 15.02
N PRO A 431 6.02 -13.68 14.55
CA PRO A 431 7.17 -13.61 15.43
C PRO A 431 7.20 -12.32 16.25
N ALA A 432 7.75 -12.38 17.47
CA ALA A 432 8.01 -11.20 18.31
C ALA A 432 9.51 -11.01 18.60
N THR A 433 10.38 -11.41 17.66
CA THR A 433 11.84 -11.25 17.81
C THR A 433 12.24 -9.78 17.62
N PRO A 434 13.32 -9.29 18.27
CA PRO A 434 13.74 -7.90 18.14
C PRO A 434 13.98 -7.45 16.68
N THR A 435 14.55 -8.31 15.85
CA THR A 435 14.78 -8.05 14.41
C THR A 435 13.46 -7.90 13.65
N PHE A 436 12.49 -8.79 13.89
CA PHE A 436 11.18 -8.72 13.24
C PHE A 436 10.43 -7.46 13.68
N LEU A 437 10.38 -7.19 14.99
CA LEU A 437 9.73 -5.99 15.55
C LEU A 437 10.39 -4.69 15.05
N GLN A 438 11.69 -4.68 14.75
CA GLN A 438 12.35 -3.52 14.16
C GLN A 438 11.97 -3.30 12.68
N SER A 439 11.79 -4.39 11.92
CA SER A 439 11.25 -4.33 10.55
C SER A 439 9.80 -3.81 10.56
N VAL A 440 8.94 -4.37 11.43
CA VAL A 440 7.56 -3.94 11.63
C VAL A 440 7.47 -2.47 12.10
N ARG A 441 8.35 -2.02 13.02
CA ARG A 441 8.41 -0.61 13.42
C ARG A 441 8.71 0.30 12.23
N SER A 442 9.61 -0.11 11.35
CA SER A 442 9.96 0.65 10.13
C SER A 442 8.78 0.72 9.16
N GLU A 443 8.10 -0.40 8.93
CA GLU A 443 6.88 -0.51 8.14
C GLU A 443 5.76 0.40 8.65
N ILE A 444 5.39 0.26 9.93
CA ILE A 444 4.29 1.04 10.51
C ILE A 444 4.64 2.53 10.49
N SER A 445 5.88 2.90 10.82
CA SER A 445 6.31 4.30 10.79
C SER A 445 6.19 4.92 9.40
N GLN A 446 6.69 4.25 8.36
CA GLN A 446 6.60 4.76 6.98
C GLN A 446 5.16 4.72 6.44
N THR A 447 4.41 3.66 6.74
CA THR A 447 3.02 3.51 6.30
C THR A 447 2.13 4.58 6.91
N VAL A 448 2.23 4.84 8.22
CA VAL A 448 1.48 5.90 8.91
C VAL A 448 1.85 7.27 8.32
N ARG A 449 3.13 7.55 8.07
CA ARG A 449 3.56 8.80 7.41
C ARG A 449 2.91 9.00 6.03
N ARG A 450 2.84 7.95 5.21
CA ARG A 450 2.18 7.98 3.88
C ARG A 450 0.65 8.01 3.97
N ALA A 451 0.07 7.42 5.01
CA ALA A 451 -1.37 7.20 5.14
C ALA A 451 -2.15 8.37 5.77
N VAL A 452 -1.57 9.06 6.76
CA VAL A 452 -2.28 9.97 7.68
C VAL A 452 -2.92 11.21 7.02
N VAL A 453 -2.50 11.59 5.81
CA VAL A 453 -3.03 12.76 5.09
C VAL A 453 -4.49 12.59 4.64
N LYS A 454 -4.90 11.35 4.35
CA LYS A 454 -6.06 11.04 3.50
C LYS A 454 -7.30 10.74 4.37
N ALA A 455 -8.47 10.45 3.78
CA ALA A 455 -9.79 10.34 4.43
C ALA A 455 -9.96 9.09 5.33
N LYS A 456 -8.98 8.84 6.19
CA LYS A 456 -8.83 7.61 6.95
C LYS A 456 -9.49 7.69 8.31
N LEU A 457 -9.98 6.52 8.69
CA LEU A 457 -10.44 6.17 10.01
C LEU A 457 -9.61 4.94 10.40
N THR A 458 -8.43 5.18 10.97
CA THR A 458 -7.50 4.11 11.34
C THR A 458 -8.03 3.39 12.58
N ALA A 459 -9.01 2.51 12.37
CA ALA A 459 -9.77 1.86 13.44
C ALA A 459 -8.89 0.98 14.34
N GLU A 460 -7.83 0.36 13.81
CA GLU A 460 -6.84 -0.38 14.63
C GLU A 460 -6.04 0.52 15.61
N LEU A 461 -6.18 1.85 15.49
CA LEU A 461 -5.51 2.84 16.32
C LEU A 461 -6.53 3.86 16.86
N ALA A 462 -7.58 3.38 17.53
CA ALA A 462 -8.55 4.22 18.23
C ALA A 462 -8.22 4.36 19.73
N VAL A 463 -7.16 5.10 20.08
CA VAL A 463 -6.92 5.46 21.49
C VAL A 463 -7.89 6.57 21.90
N GLY A 464 -8.65 6.34 22.98
CA GLY A 464 -9.86 7.09 23.31
C GLY A 464 -9.71 8.62 23.47
N LYS A 465 -10.73 9.34 22.98
CA LYS A 465 -11.02 10.78 23.19
C LYS A 465 -9.91 11.79 22.88
N LYS A 466 -8.82 11.40 22.19
CA LYS A 466 -7.76 12.31 21.71
C LYS A 466 -7.20 11.84 20.36
N PRO A 467 -6.90 12.74 19.41
CA PRO A 467 -6.18 12.36 18.19
C PRO A 467 -4.79 11.80 18.54
N LEU A 468 -4.48 10.64 17.98
CA LEU A 468 -3.22 9.94 18.19
C LEU A 468 -2.06 10.68 17.52
N ARG A 469 -1.01 10.97 18.30
CA ARG A 469 0.24 11.49 17.78
C ARG A 469 1.11 10.36 17.27
N VAL A 470 1.80 10.59 16.15
CA VAL A 470 2.78 9.63 15.58
C VAL A 470 3.86 9.26 16.60
N ASP A 471 4.23 10.21 17.47
CA ASP A 471 5.22 10.00 18.54
C ASP A 471 4.82 8.92 19.55
N SER A 472 3.51 8.70 19.76
CA SER A 472 2.97 7.68 20.66
C SER A 472 3.18 6.25 20.14
N LEU A 473 3.26 6.09 18.82
CA LEU A 473 3.44 4.78 18.16
C LEU A 473 4.92 4.38 18.12
N VAL A 474 5.81 5.36 17.97
CA VAL A 474 7.26 5.13 17.86
C VAL A 474 7.92 4.95 19.23
N ASN A 475 7.44 5.67 20.26
CA ASN A 475 8.01 5.69 21.61
C ASN A 475 7.18 4.91 22.66
N ALA A 476 6.37 3.94 22.23
CA ALA A 476 5.68 3.04 23.16
C ALA A 476 6.68 2.09 23.86
N GLU A 477 7.27 2.55 24.97
CA GLU A 477 7.86 1.64 25.95
C GLU A 477 6.77 0.75 26.59
N PRO A 478 7.10 -0.46 27.09
CA PRO A 478 6.11 -1.47 27.50
C PRO A 478 5.24 -1.16 28.74
N GLY A 479 5.02 0.11 29.12
CA GLY A 479 4.46 0.48 30.42
C GLY A 479 3.36 1.54 30.46
N HIS A 480 3.22 2.46 29.49
CA HIS A 480 2.43 3.70 29.72
C HIS A 480 1.56 4.22 28.55
N GLY A 481 1.04 3.34 27.71
CA GLY A 481 -0.02 3.70 26.76
C GLY A 481 -0.75 2.47 26.24
N GLU A 482 -2.04 2.34 26.55
CA GLU A 482 -2.90 1.32 25.95
C GLU A 482 -3.18 1.70 24.50
N ILE A 483 -2.52 1.02 23.55
CA ILE A 483 -2.96 0.96 22.16
C ILE A 483 -4.02 -0.14 22.12
N GLU A 484 -5.29 0.25 22.06
CA GLU A 484 -6.39 -0.70 21.90
C GLU A 484 -6.43 -1.15 20.43
N VAL A 485 -5.85 -2.32 20.16
CA VAL A 485 -5.84 -2.93 18.82
C VAL A 485 -7.25 -3.42 18.51
N VAL A 486 -7.99 -2.67 17.69
CA VAL A 486 -9.36 -3.02 17.25
C VAL A 486 -9.35 -4.01 16.08
N SER A 487 -8.53 -5.06 16.19
CA SER A 487 -8.81 -6.33 15.52
C SER A 487 -9.46 -7.26 16.55
N THR A 488 -10.27 -8.23 16.10
CA THR A 488 -11.15 -9.02 16.95
C THR A 488 -10.38 -9.76 18.06
N LEU A 489 -10.30 -9.16 19.25
CA LEU A 489 -9.77 -9.79 20.46
C LEU A 489 -10.52 -11.10 20.70
N MET A 490 -9.83 -12.11 21.25
CA MET A 490 -10.46 -13.37 21.65
C MET A 490 -11.30 -13.18 22.92
N VAL A 491 -12.39 -12.44 22.81
CA VAL A 491 -13.47 -12.34 23.80
C VAL A 491 -14.54 -13.40 23.53
N PRO A 492 -15.28 -13.86 24.56
CA PRO A 492 -16.46 -14.69 24.36
C PRO A 492 -17.45 -14.02 23.41
N ALA A 493 -18.03 -14.77 22.47
CA ALA A 493 -18.91 -14.24 21.42
C ALA A 493 -20.06 -13.37 21.97
N THR A 494 -20.60 -13.73 23.14
CA THR A 494 -21.67 -13.00 23.83
C THR A 494 -21.28 -11.62 24.37
N LEU A 495 -19.99 -11.34 24.55
CA LEU A 495 -19.47 -9.98 24.79
C LEU A 495 -19.17 -9.26 23.48
N ALA A 496 -18.54 -9.94 22.51
CA ALA A 496 -18.19 -9.34 21.22
C ALA A 496 -19.40 -8.72 20.49
N GLU A 497 -20.55 -9.42 20.45
CA GLU A 497 -21.81 -8.92 19.89
C GLU A 497 -22.32 -7.62 20.54
N ARG A 498 -21.99 -7.40 21.81
CA ARG A 498 -22.53 -6.30 22.64
C ARG A 498 -21.59 -5.10 22.74
N GLU A 499 -20.29 -5.30 22.55
CA GLU A 499 -19.25 -4.31 22.86
C GLU A 499 -18.34 -3.94 21.69
N LEU A 500 -18.26 -4.77 20.64
CA LEU A 500 -17.25 -4.65 19.58
C LEU A 500 -17.84 -4.80 18.16
N ASN A 501 -16.97 -4.70 17.17
CA ASN A 501 -17.23 -5.17 15.81
C ASN A 501 -17.27 -6.71 15.76
N THR A 502 -17.97 -7.24 14.76
CA THR A 502 -18.18 -8.70 14.59
C THR A 502 -17.90 -9.15 13.16
N HIS A 503 -17.44 -10.40 13.05
CA HIS A 503 -17.20 -11.11 11.80
C HIS A 503 -18.19 -12.28 11.75
N ASN A 504 -19.22 -12.18 10.92
CA ASN A 504 -20.36 -13.10 10.94
C ASN A 504 -20.43 -13.93 9.65
N TYR A 505 -20.05 -15.20 9.75
CA TYR A 505 -20.08 -16.15 8.64
C TYR A 505 -20.98 -17.34 9.01
N ASP A 506 -22.18 -17.38 8.45
CA ASP A 506 -23.05 -18.56 8.47
C ASP A 506 -23.31 -19.00 7.02
N TYR A 507 -23.04 -20.28 6.77
CA TYR A 507 -23.08 -20.90 5.45
C TYR A 507 -24.26 -21.88 5.27
N TYR A 508 -25.00 -22.14 6.35
CA TYR A 508 -25.99 -23.23 6.42
C TYR A 508 -27.39 -22.75 6.79
N GLN A 509 -27.53 -21.57 7.39
CA GLN A 509 -28.84 -20.99 7.69
C GLN A 509 -29.59 -20.53 6.43
N ASN A 510 -30.91 -20.46 6.55
CA ASN A 510 -31.76 -19.83 5.54
C ASN A 510 -31.60 -18.31 5.62
N LEU A 511 -30.86 -17.72 4.67
CA LEU A 511 -30.58 -16.28 4.62
C LEU A 511 -31.84 -15.41 4.47
N TRP A 512 -32.98 -15.98 4.03
CA TRP A 512 -34.27 -15.29 3.94
C TRP A 512 -35.06 -15.31 5.25
N ASP A 513 -34.58 -16.01 6.29
CA ASP A 513 -35.15 -15.93 7.63
C ASP A 513 -34.48 -14.77 8.41
N PRO A 514 -35.18 -13.64 8.65
CA PRO A 514 -34.59 -12.51 9.35
C PRO A 514 -34.28 -12.80 10.83
N SER A 515 -34.72 -13.93 11.39
CA SER A 515 -34.33 -14.34 12.74
C SER A 515 -32.90 -14.89 12.83
N THR A 516 -32.30 -15.31 11.71
CA THR A 516 -30.92 -15.79 11.65
C THR A 516 -29.91 -14.66 11.42
N ALA A 517 -30.37 -13.44 11.16
CA ALA A 517 -29.50 -12.29 10.94
C ALA A 517 -28.75 -11.91 12.24
N PRO A 518 -27.40 -11.84 12.22
CA PRO A 518 -26.59 -11.55 13.40
C PRO A 518 -26.85 -10.12 13.90
N LYS A 519 -27.00 -9.96 15.21
CA LYS A 519 -27.25 -8.66 15.85
C LYS A 519 -25.98 -8.16 16.53
N SER A 520 -25.26 -7.28 15.84
CA SER A 520 -24.01 -6.68 16.32
C SER A 520 -24.12 -5.16 16.47
N ARG A 521 -23.15 -4.57 17.19
CA ARG A 521 -22.96 -3.11 17.21
C ARG A 521 -22.41 -2.61 15.87
N PHE A 522 -21.50 -3.37 15.29
CA PHE A 522 -20.92 -3.13 13.97
C PHE A 522 -20.55 -4.48 13.33
N CYS A 523 -20.82 -4.63 12.03
CA CYS A 523 -20.44 -5.83 11.27
C CYS A 523 -19.32 -5.46 10.30
N SER A 524 -18.06 -5.74 10.66
CA SER A 524 -16.89 -5.45 9.81
C SER A 524 -16.71 -6.50 8.71
N GLU A 525 -17.13 -7.74 8.97
CA GLU A 525 -17.16 -8.82 7.98
C GLU A 525 -18.47 -9.59 8.07
N PHE A 526 -19.08 -9.83 6.91
CA PHE A 526 -20.03 -10.91 6.65
C PHE A 526 -19.97 -11.21 5.15
N GLY A 527 -20.40 -12.38 4.71
CA GLY A 527 -20.47 -12.65 3.28
C GLY A 527 -20.84 -14.09 2.94
N ILE A 528 -21.27 -14.26 1.69
CA ILE A 528 -21.52 -15.56 1.07
C ILE A 528 -20.79 -15.62 -0.27
N GLN A 529 -20.37 -16.81 -0.67
CA GLN A 529 -19.74 -17.02 -1.98
C GLN A 529 -20.78 -17.09 -3.09
N SER A 530 -20.46 -16.64 -4.31
CA SER A 530 -21.21 -16.95 -5.55
C SER A 530 -20.24 -17.32 -6.67
N LEU A 531 -20.74 -17.92 -7.75
CA LEU A 531 -19.95 -18.06 -8.98
C LEU A 531 -19.98 -16.74 -9.77
N PRO A 532 -18.84 -16.28 -10.32
CA PRO A 532 -18.80 -15.27 -11.36
C PRO A 532 -19.70 -15.59 -12.57
N GLN A 533 -19.99 -14.59 -13.39
CA GLN A 533 -20.68 -14.78 -14.67
C GLN A 533 -19.87 -15.69 -15.61
N LEU A 534 -20.57 -16.43 -16.48
CA LEU A 534 -19.95 -17.36 -17.44
C LEU A 534 -18.89 -16.69 -18.33
N SER A 535 -19.13 -15.43 -18.72
CA SER A 535 -18.21 -14.58 -19.51
C SER A 535 -16.87 -14.31 -18.80
N THR A 536 -16.80 -14.42 -17.48
CA THR A 536 -15.53 -14.37 -16.73
C THR A 536 -14.77 -15.68 -16.87
N PHE A 537 -15.45 -16.83 -16.72
CA PHE A 537 -14.82 -18.14 -16.84
C PHE A 537 -14.36 -18.46 -18.28
N GLN A 538 -15.09 -18.00 -19.31
CA GLN A 538 -14.70 -18.15 -20.72
C GLN A 538 -13.33 -17.55 -21.07
N LYS A 539 -12.80 -16.62 -20.25
CA LYS A 539 -11.46 -16.04 -20.43
C LYS A 539 -10.33 -16.95 -19.94
N VAL A 540 -10.68 -17.97 -19.15
CA VAL A 540 -9.72 -18.75 -18.32
C VAL A 540 -9.95 -20.27 -18.37
N ALA A 541 -10.90 -20.75 -19.16
CA ALA A 541 -11.35 -22.14 -19.17
C ALA A 541 -11.66 -22.64 -20.59
N THR A 542 -11.56 -23.96 -20.81
CA THR A 542 -11.98 -24.60 -22.06
C THR A 542 -13.47 -24.97 -22.04
N GLU A 543 -14.06 -25.28 -23.19
CA GLU A 543 -15.45 -25.77 -23.29
C GLU A 543 -15.71 -27.00 -22.39
N ALA A 544 -14.72 -27.90 -22.26
CA ALA A 544 -14.81 -29.08 -21.41
C ALA A 544 -14.79 -28.72 -19.91
N ASP A 545 -14.01 -27.72 -19.50
CA ASP A 545 -13.99 -27.22 -18.12
C ASP A 545 -15.35 -26.57 -17.74
N LEU A 546 -16.02 -25.96 -18.72
CA LEU A 546 -17.30 -25.25 -18.58
C LEU A 546 -18.55 -26.14 -18.69
N ALA A 547 -18.40 -27.45 -18.90
CA ALA A 547 -19.53 -28.36 -19.08
C ALA A 547 -20.48 -28.47 -17.87
N SER A 548 -19.99 -28.18 -16.66
CA SER A 548 -20.74 -28.16 -15.40
C SER A 548 -19.98 -27.36 -14.34
N TRP A 549 -20.65 -26.92 -13.26
CA TRP A 549 -19.99 -26.38 -12.07
C TRP A 549 -19.33 -27.46 -11.19
N ARG A 550 -19.47 -28.75 -11.56
CA ARG A 550 -18.86 -29.91 -10.88
C ARG A 550 -17.66 -30.51 -11.64
N THR A 551 -17.00 -29.74 -12.51
CA THR A 551 -15.75 -30.20 -13.15
C THR A 551 -14.55 -29.96 -12.20
N PRO A 552 -13.45 -30.72 -12.35
CA PRO A 552 -12.24 -30.51 -11.56
C PRO A 552 -11.66 -29.08 -11.65
N PHE A 553 -11.99 -28.33 -12.70
CA PHE A 553 -11.64 -26.92 -12.83
C PHE A 553 -12.38 -26.02 -11.82
N PHE A 554 -13.66 -26.28 -11.54
CA PHE A 554 -14.38 -25.52 -10.51
C PHE A 554 -13.88 -25.88 -9.10
N ASP A 555 -13.59 -27.16 -8.84
CA ASP A 555 -13.03 -27.59 -7.56
C ASP A 555 -11.60 -27.05 -7.33
N SER A 556 -10.76 -26.90 -8.37
CA SER A 556 -9.43 -26.28 -8.22
C SER A 556 -9.50 -24.77 -7.98
N ARG A 557 -10.56 -24.11 -8.43
CA ARG A 557 -10.86 -22.69 -8.19
C ARG A 557 -11.62 -22.43 -6.88
N GLN A 558 -12.16 -23.48 -6.26
CA GLN A 558 -12.82 -23.39 -4.97
C GLN A 558 -11.79 -23.45 -3.82
N HIS A 559 -11.51 -22.32 -3.19
CA HIS A 559 -10.52 -22.24 -2.10
C HIS A 559 -11.16 -22.23 -0.70
N LEU A 560 -12.49 -22.15 -0.58
CA LEU A 560 -13.19 -22.46 0.67
C LEU A 560 -13.31 -23.98 0.84
N ALA A 561 -12.88 -24.51 1.98
CA ALA A 561 -12.97 -25.93 2.28
C ALA A 561 -14.44 -26.40 2.26
N GLY A 562 -14.78 -27.34 1.36
CA GLY A 562 -16.16 -27.79 1.13
C GLY A 562 -17.05 -26.78 0.40
N GLY A 563 -16.49 -25.67 -0.12
CA GLY A 563 -17.23 -24.52 -0.64
C GLY A 563 -18.20 -24.85 -1.78
N THR A 564 -17.88 -25.81 -2.66
CA THR A 564 -18.80 -26.25 -3.73
C THR A 564 -20.09 -26.83 -3.14
N GLY A 565 -19.98 -27.71 -2.13
CA GLY A 565 -21.14 -28.30 -1.45
C GLY A 565 -21.90 -27.30 -0.59
N ILE A 566 -21.20 -26.36 0.05
CA ILE A 566 -21.81 -25.21 0.76
C ILE A 566 -22.65 -24.37 -0.21
N LEU A 567 -22.09 -24.04 -1.38
CA LEU A 567 -22.76 -23.22 -2.38
C LEU A 567 -24.01 -23.91 -2.93
N GLU A 568 -23.92 -25.20 -3.22
CA GLU A 568 -25.07 -26.02 -3.61
C GLU A 568 -26.13 -26.08 -2.51
N SER A 569 -25.76 -26.36 -1.25
CA SER A 569 -26.72 -26.37 -0.14
C SER A 569 -27.41 -25.00 0.01
N SER A 570 -26.64 -23.92 -0.12
CA SER A 570 -27.12 -22.54 0.01
C SER A 570 -28.07 -22.13 -1.13
N VAL A 571 -27.84 -22.58 -2.37
CA VAL A 571 -28.82 -22.41 -3.48
C VAL A 571 -30.04 -23.32 -3.28
N GLY A 572 -29.84 -24.53 -2.76
CA GLY A 572 -30.87 -25.56 -2.59
C GLY A 572 -31.92 -25.25 -1.53
N HIS A 573 -31.66 -24.29 -0.64
CA HIS A 573 -32.64 -23.82 0.34
C HIS A 573 -33.78 -23.00 -0.30
N GLN A 574 -33.58 -22.42 -1.50
CA GLN A 574 -34.57 -21.57 -2.18
C GLN A 574 -34.93 -22.07 -3.59
N PHE A 575 -34.06 -22.84 -4.25
CA PHE A 575 -34.22 -23.22 -5.65
C PHE A 575 -33.96 -24.72 -5.90
N GLU A 576 -34.69 -25.31 -6.84
CA GLU A 576 -34.42 -26.68 -7.29
C GLU A 576 -33.16 -26.73 -8.18
N ILE A 577 -32.13 -27.47 -7.74
CA ILE A 577 -30.82 -27.53 -8.44
C ILE A 577 -30.81 -28.52 -9.61
N GLY A 578 -31.62 -29.57 -9.55
CA GLY A 578 -31.92 -30.51 -10.66
C GLY A 578 -30.75 -30.82 -11.61
N ASN A 579 -31.03 -30.68 -12.92
CA ASN A 579 -30.04 -30.72 -14.00
C ASN A 579 -29.90 -29.33 -14.65
N LEU A 580 -29.55 -28.31 -13.86
CA LEU A 580 -29.28 -26.97 -14.40
C LEU A 580 -28.04 -26.97 -15.33
N THR A 581 -27.90 -25.93 -16.14
CA THR A 581 -26.63 -25.63 -16.82
C THR A 581 -25.70 -24.82 -15.90
N LEU A 582 -24.41 -24.77 -16.21
CA LEU A 582 -23.45 -23.91 -15.50
C LEU A 582 -23.93 -22.44 -15.43
N GLU A 583 -24.46 -21.91 -16.54
CA GLU A 583 -24.96 -20.53 -16.61
C GLU A 583 -26.13 -20.30 -15.65
N TYR A 584 -27.12 -21.20 -15.63
CA TYR A 584 -28.27 -21.09 -14.73
C TYR A 584 -27.86 -21.29 -13.26
N PHE A 585 -26.97 -22.23 -12.96
CA PHE A 585 -26.48 -22.41 -11.59
C PHE A 585 -25.68 -21.19 -11.11
N ALA A 586 -24.83 -20.60 -11.97
CA ALA A 586 -24.12 -19.37 -11.67
C ALA A 586 -25.08 -18.20 -11.40
N TYR A 587 -26.13 -18.04 -12.23
CA TYR A 587 -27.18 -17.05 -12.03
C TYR A 587 -27.91 -17.23 -10.69
N LEU A 588 -28.39 -18.45 -10.37
CA LEU A 588 -29.04 -18.72 -9.08
C LEU A 588 -28.10 -18.48 -7.89
N SER A 589 -26.80 -18.78 -8.06
CA SER A 589 -25.79 -18.47 -7.03
C SER A 589 -25.65 -16.96 -6.77
N GLN A 590 -25.93 -16.10 -7.75
CA GLN A 590 -25.86 -14.64 -7.61
C GLN A 590 -27.15 -14.04 -7.04
N VAL A 591 -28.31 -14.61 -7.35
CA VAL A 591 -29.65 -14.06 -7.02
C VAL A 591 -30.21 -14.54 -5.66
N ARG A 592 -29.57 -15.51 -4.99
CA ARG A 592 -30.07 -16.09 -3.72
C ARG A 592 -30.00 -15.18 -2.48
N LEU A 593 -29.58 -13.92 -2.63
CA LEU A 593 -29.57 -12.90 -1.58
C LEU A 593 -30.91 -12.14 -1.55
#